data_AF-A0A094ZGI7-F1
#
_entry.id   AF-A0A094ZGI7-F1
#
_cell.length_a   1.000
_cell.length_b   1.000
_cell.length_c   1.000
_cell.angle_alpha   90.00
_cell.angle_beta   90.00
_cell.angle_gamma   90.00
#
_symmetry.space_group_name_H-M   'P 1'
#
loop_
_entity.id
_entity.type
_entity.pdbx_description
1 polymer ?
#
loop_
_entity_poly.entity_id
_entity_poly.type
_entity_poly.pdbx_seq_one_letter_code
_entity_poly.pdbx_strand_id
1 'polypeptide(L)'
;SECRLFLLYLSPVILEKTLPQPFYLNFRRLALSMYLLAHPKLHKTVVETVKIDLLNFLNEYEWCYGCENLVYNVHSLQHIPDDVCAHGHLDSFSAFPFESYMRQIKDSV
;
A
#
# COMPACT_ATOMS: atom_id res chain seq x y z
N SER A 1 -3.29 11.78 -5.14
CA SER A 1 -1.94 12.35 -5.24
C SER A 1 -1.06 11.53 -6.18
N GLU A 2 0.19 11.96 -6.42
CA GLU A 2 1.16 11.24 -7.25
C GLU A 2 1.49 9.86 -6.66
N CYS A 3 1.76 9.77 -5.35
CA CYS A 3 2.04 8.51 -4.67
C CYS A 3 0.88 7.51 -4.79
N ARG A 4 -0.37 7.98 -4.61
CA ARG A 4 -1.57 7.15 -4.82
C ARG A 4 -1.68 6.65 -6.26
N LEU A 5 -1.47 7.54 -7.23
CA LEU A 5 -1.54 7.18 -8.66
C LEU A 5 -0.48 6.11 -8.99
N PHE A 6 0.74 6.30 -8.49
CA PHE A 6 1.82 5.35 -8.68
C PHE A 6 1.45 4.00 -8.07
N LEU A 7 1.21 3.94 -6.76
CA LEU A 7 1.00 2.70 -6.01
C LEU A 7 -0.20 1.88 -6.50
N LEU A 8 -1.31 2.55 -6.83
CA LEU A 8 -2.56 1.85 -7.13
C LEU A 8 -2.73 1.50 -8.61
N TYR A 9 -2.07 2.19 -9.54
CA TYR A 9 -2.37 2.07 -10.97
C TYR A 9 -1.15 1.93 -11.87
N LEU A 10 -0.13 2.78 -11.69
CA LEU A 10 1.00 2.80 -12.62
C LEU A 10 2.06 1.75 -12.30
N SER A 11 2.31 1.51 -11.02
CA SER A 11 3.40 0.66 -10.57
C SER A 11 3.32 -0.79 -11.06
N PRO A 12 2.13 -1.46 -11.16
CA PRO A 12 2.07 -2.80 -11.72
C PRO A 12 2.56 -2.86 -13.18
N VAL A 13 2.29 -1.82 -13.98
CA VAL A 13 2.66 -1.78 -15.40
C VAL A 13 4.13 -1.38 -15.58
N ILE A 14 4.58 -0.36 -14.83
CA ILE A 14 5.94 0.17 -14.97
C ILE A 14 6.97 -0.81 -14.40
N LEU A 15 6.68 -1.39 -13.23
CA LEU A 15 7.66 -2.20 -12.52
C LEU A 15 7.77 -3.63 -13.05
N GLU A 16 6.76 -4.14 -13.76
CA GLU A 16 6.80 -5.48 -14.38
C GLU A 16 8.02 -5.67 -15.30
N LYS A 17 8.38 -4.62 -16.04
CA LYS A 17 9.51 -4.66 -16.99
C LYS A 17 10.82 -4.15 -16.40
N THR A 18 10.78 -3.61 -15.18
CA THR A 18 11.90 -2.88 -14.58
C THR A 18 12.51 -3.66 -13.42
N LEU A 19 11.69 -4.33 -12.60
CA LEU A 19 12.14 -5.06 -11.43
C LEU A 19 12.39 -6.54 -11.76
N PRO A 20 13.41 -7.18 -11.13
CA PRO A 20 13.51 -8.62 -11.16
C PRO A 20 12.25 -9.26 -10.56
N GLN A 21 11.88 -10.43 -11.09
CA GLN A 21 10.65 -11.14 -10.76
C GLN A 21 10.29 -11.22 -9.26
N PRO A 22 11.20 -11.57 -8.33
CA PRO A 22 10.83 -11.68 -6.92
C PRO A 22 10.36 -10.36 -6.31
N PHE A 23 11.08 -9.26 -6.59
CA PHE A 23 10.73 -7.92 -6.12
C PHE A 23 9.41 -7.45 -6.72
N TYR A 24 9.20 -7.71 -8.01
CA TYR A 24 7.96 -7.35 -8.69
C TYR A 24 6.76 -8.07 -8.08
N LEU A 25 6.85 -9.37 -7.85
CA LEU A 25 5.76 -10.16 -7.28
C LEU A 25 5.40 -9.69 -5.87
N ASN A 26 6.40 -9.47 -5.03
CA ASN A 26 6.18 -8.97 -3.68
C ASN A 26 5.56 -7.55 -3.70
N PHE A 27 6.11 -6.63 -4.49
CA PHE A 27 5.56 -5.29 -4.63
C PHE A 27 4.14 -5.29 -5.20
N ARG A 28 3.85 -6.15 -6.19
CA ARG A 28 2.53 -6.28 -6.80
C ARG A 28 1.48 -6.72 -5.78
N ARG A 29 1.85 -7.59 -4.82
CA ARG A 29 0.96 -8.00 -3.73
C ARG A 29 0.56 -6.82 -2.85
N LEU A 30 1.53 -5.97 -2.50
CA LEU A 30 1.26 -4.72 -1.78
C LEU A 30 0.35 -3.79 -2.58
N ALA A 31 0.66 -3.54 -3.85
CA ALA A 31 -0.13 -2.66 -4.71
C ALA A 31 -1.59 -3.13 -4.83
N LEU A 32 -1.82 -4.43 -5.04
CA LEU A 32 -3.15 -5.02 -5.09
C LEU A 32 -3.89 -4.89 -3.76
N SER A 33 -3.21 -5.18 -2.65
CA SER A 33 -3.77 -5.06 -1.30
C SER A 33 -4.25 -3.64 -1.03
N MET A 34 -3.42 -2.64 -1.32
CA MET A 34 -3.76 -1.22 -1.14
C MET A 34 -4.90 -0.79 -2.06
N TYR A 35 -4.93 -1.27 -3.31
CA TYR A 35 -6.03 -1.00 -4.24
C TYR A 35 -7.38 -1.53 -3.72
N LEU A 36 -7.39 -2.76 -3.23
CA LEU A 36 -8.59 -3.40 -2.70
C LEU A 36 -9.13 -2.67 -1.46
N LEU A 37 -8.24 -2.28 -0.55
CA LEU A 37 -8.59 -1.54 0.66
C LEU A 37 -9.02 -0.10 0.39
N ALA A 38 -8.49 0.55 -0.65
CA ALA A 38 -8.92 1.88 -1.09
C ALA A 38 -10.28 1.85 -1.81
N HIS A 39 -10.71 0.71 -2.35
CA HIS A 39 -11.91 0.66 -3.16
C HIS A 39 -13.19 0.81 -2.31
N PRO A 40 -14.03 1.83 -2.57
CA PRO A 40 -15.12 2.21 -1.67
C PRO A 40 -16.23 1.16 -1.54
N LYS A 41 -16.34 0.23 -2.50
CA LYS A 41 -17.33 -0.86 -2.46
C LYS A 41 -16.75 -2.23 -2.07
N LEU A 42 -15.45 -2.44 -2.29
CA LEU A 42 -14.85 -3.77 -2.18
C LEU A 42 -14.15 -3.97 -0.83
N HIS A 43 -13.64 -2.90 -0.22
CA HIS A 43 -12.83 -2.99 1.01
C HIS A 43 -13.45 -3.90 2.07
N LYS A 44 -14.77 -3.81 2.33
CA LYS A 44 -15.46 -4.63 3.34
C LYS A 44 -15.47 -6.13 3.06
N THR A 45 -15.54 -6.53 1.78
CA THR A 45 -15.66 -7.95 1.41
C THR A 45 -14.31 -8.64 1.27
N VAL A 46 -13.22 -7.86 1.19
CA VAL A 46 -11.88 -8.36 0.89
C VAL A 46 -10.90 -8.24 2.05
N VAL A 47 -11.31 -7.69 3.20
CA VAL A 47 -10.44 -7.45 4.36
C VAL A 47 -9.65 -8.70 4.75
N GLU A 48 -10.33 -9.83 4.95
CA GLU A 48 -9.68 -11.08 5.38
C GLU A 48 -8.67 -11.59 4.34
N THR A 49 -9.02 -11.51 3.06
CA THR A 49 -8.11 -11.86 1.97
C THR A 49 -6.88 -10.96 1.98
N VAL A 50 -7.07 -9.64 2.12
CA VAL A 50 -5.97 -8.68 2.14
C VAL A 50 -5.10 -8.85 3.38
N LYS A 51 -5.67 -9.23 4.53
CA LYS A 51 -4.91 -9.54 5.74
C LYS A 51 -3.92 -10.69 5.50
N ILE A 52 -4.36 -11.74 4.83
CA ILE A 52 -3.49 -12.86 4.42
C ILE A 52 -2.45 -12.40 3.41
N ASP A 53 -2.83 -11.59 2.42
CA ASP A 53 -1.89 -11.07 1.42
C ASP A 53 -0.80 -10.18 2.05
N LEU A 54 -1.14 -9.34 3.02
CA LEU A 54 -0.14 -8.49 3.69
C LEU A 54 0.78 -9.29 4.61
N LEU A 55 0.29 -10.34 5.27
CA LEU A 55 1.15 -11.28 6.00
C LEU A 55 2.13 -12.00 5.05
N ASN A 56 1.65 -12.49 3.91
CA ASN A 56 2.51 -13.09 2.89
C ASN A 56 3.52 -12.10 2.32
N PHE A 57 3.11 -10.84 2.11
CA PHE A 57 4.01 -9.78 1.71
C PHE A 57 5.16 -9.62 2.71
N LEU A 58 4.90 -9.58 4.01
CA LEU A 58 5.94 -9.44 5.03
C LEU A 58 6.87 -10.66 5.09
N ASN A 59 6.32 -11.87 4.98
CA ASN A 59 7.11 -13.10 4.94
C ASN A 59 8.05 -13.14 3.72
N GLU A 60 7.57 -12.71 2.56
CA GLU A 60 8.38 -12.61 1.34
C GLU A 60 9.32 -11.39 1.36
N TYR A 61 8.98 -10.34 2.11
CA TYR A 61 9.75 -9.08 2.18
C TYR A 61 11.13 -9.32 2.77
N GLU A 62 11.22 -10.09 3.85
CA GLU A 62 12.49 -10.42 4.49
C GLU A 62 13.44 -11.10 3.51
N TRP A 63 12.94 -12.03 2.68
CA TRP A 63 13.76 -12.70 1.67
C TRP A 63 14.13 -11.79 0.50
N CYS A 64 13.24 -10.88 0.07
CA CYS A 64 13.50 -9.97 -1.02
C CYS A 64 14.49 -8.86 -0.62
N TYR A 65 14.29 -8.23 0.53
CA TYR A 65 14.95 -6.98 0.90
C TYR A 65 15.88 -7.10 2.11
N GLY A 66 15.93 -8.25 2.79
CA GLY A 66 16.71 -8.43 4.01
C GLY A 66 15.92 -8.07 5.28
N CYS A 67 16.20 -8.79 6.37
CA CYS A 67 15.50 -8.62 7.65
C CYS A 67 15.77 -7.25 8.29
N GLU A 68 16.94 -6.65 8.02
CA GLU A 68 17.32 -5.33 8.48
C GLU A 68 16.43 -4.21 7.90
N ASN A 69 15.80 -4.45 6.74
CA ASN A 69 14.90 -3.51 6.08
C ASN A 69 13.44 -3.70 6.50
N LEU A 70 13.13 -4.75 7.27
CA LEU A 70 11.81 -4.99 7.84
C LEU A 70 11.58 -4.11 9.08
N VAL A 71 11.59 -2.80 8.86
CA VAL A 71 11.45 -1.80 9.92
C VAL A 71 9.99 -1.61 10.31
N TYR A 72 9.75 -0.86 11.39
CA TYR A 72 8.41 -0.60 11.96
C TYR A 72 7.34 -0.23 10.93
N ASN A 73 7.68 0.65 9.97
CA ASN A 73 6.73 1.11 8.95
C ASN A 73 6.28 -0.04 8.02
N VAL A 74 7.17 -0.99 7.73
CA VAL A 74 6.86 -2.14 6.87
C VAL A 74 5.95 -3.10 7.65
N HIS A 75 6.32 -3.42 8.90
CA HIS A 75 5.48 -4.25 9.78
C HIS A 75 4.08 -3.68 9.99
N SER A 76 3.97 -2.35 10.11
CA SER A 76 2.70 -1.67 10.34
C SER A 76 1.67 -1.91 9.23
N LEU A 77 2.11 -2.28 8.01
CA LEU A 77 1.22 -2.57 6.89
C LEU A 77 0.23 -3.69 7.22
N GLN A 78 0.59 -4.68 8.05
CA GLN A 78 -0.31 -5.80 8.40
C GLN A 78 -1.56 -5.35 9.16
N HIS A 79 -1.55 -4.15 9.76
CA HIS A 79 -2.65 -3.61 10.56
C HIS A 79 -3.64 -2.78 9.75
N ILE A 80 -3.29 -2.36 8.53
CA ILE A 80 -4.17 -1.57 7.66
C ILE A 80 -5.55 -2.21 7.45
N PRO A 81 -5.70 -3.55 7.28
CA PRO A 81 -7.02 -4.17 7.18
C PRO A 81 -7.89 -3.92 8.42
N ASP A 82 -7.30 -3.95 9.62
CA ASP A 82 -8.01 -3.70 10.88
C ASP A 82 -8.41 -2.21 10.96
N ASP A 83 -7.54 -1.29 10.53
CA ASP A 83 -7.86 0.14 10.43
C ASP A 83 -8.99 0.40 9.43
N VAL A 84 -9.03 -0.34 8.32
CA VAL A 84 -10.10 -0.23 7.31
C VAL A 84 -11.44 -0.69 7.86
N CYS A 85 -11.45 -1.72 8.71
CA CYS A 85 -12.65 -2.13 9.44
C CYS A 85 -13.14 -1.03 10.40
N ALA A 86 -12.23 -0.32 11.06
CA ALA A 86 -12.55 0.71 12.05
C ALA A 86 -12.93 2.07 11.44
N HIS A 87 -12.29 2.46 10.33
CA HIS A 87 -12.30 3.84 9.82
C HIS A 87 -12.86 3.98 8.39
N GLY A 88 -13.24 2.86 7.76
CA GLY A 88 -13.71 2.82 6.37
C GLY A 88 -12.57 2.57 5.39
N HIS A 89 -12.81 2.75 4.08
CA HIS A 89 -11.82 2.47 3.05
C HIS A 89 -10.52 3.30 3.23
N LEU A 90 -9.39 2.82 2.71
CA LEU A 90 -8.06 3.44 2.91
C LEU A 90 -8.05 4.97 2.65
N ASP A 91 -8.72 5.43 1.60
CA ASP A 91 -8.76 6.86 1.25
C ASP A 91 -9.44 7.75 2.32
N SER A 92 -10.23 7.20 3.26
CA SER A 92 -10.90 8.00 4.30
C SER A 92 -9.97 8.45 5.42
N PHE A 93 -8.86 7.74 5.64
CA PHE A 93 -7.89 8.04 6.71
C PHE A 93 -6.44 8.15 6.22
N SER A 94 -6.17 7.82 4.96
CA SER A 94 -4.84 8.01 4.37
C SER A 94 -4.46 9.49 4.21
N ALA A 95 -3.15 9.74 4.08
CA ALA A 95 -2.62 11.07 3.80
C ALA A 95 -2.76 11.51 2.32
N PHE A 96 -3.19 10.63 1.41
CA PHE A 96 -3.24 10.92 -0.03
C PHE A 96 -4.00 12.20 -0.41
N PRO A 97 -5.15 12.54 0.22
CA PRO A 97 -5.87 13.78 -0.09
C PRO A 97 -5.10 15.04 0.34
N PHE A 98 -4.23 14.93 1.36
CA PHE A 98 -3.52 16.05 1.97
C PHE A 98 -2.17 16.36 1.32
N GLU A 99 -1.60 15.43 0.54
CA GLU A 99 -0.32 15.63 -0.16
C GLU A 99 -0.32 16.89 -1.04
N SER A 100 -1.40 17.13 -1.78
CA SER A 100 -1.54 18.34 -2.62
C SER A 100 -1.73 19.61 -1.79
N TYR A 101 -2.30 19.49 -0.59
CA TYR A 101 -2.54 20.62 0.31
C TYR A 101 -1.25 21.09 0.99
N MET A 102 -0.31 20.18 1.31
CA MET A 102 0.99 20.57 1.88
C MET A 102 1.78 21.53 0.98
N ARG A 103 1.66 21.40 -0.35
CA ARG A 103 2.26 22.35 -1.30
C ARG A 103 1.65 23.74 -1.18
N GLN A 104 0.33 23.84 -1.00
CA GLN A 104 -0.36 25.12 -0.81
C GLN A 104 0.10 25.80 0.49
N ILE A 105 0.27 25.05 1.58
CA ILE A 105 0.81 25.59 2.85
C ILE A 105 2.22 26.14 2.62
N LYS A 106 3.09 25.37 1.96
CA LYS A 106 4.46 25.80 1.67
C LYS A 106 4.51 27.09 0.83
N ASP A 107 3.63 27.22 -0.15
CA ASP A 107 3.56 28.40 -1.02
C ASP A 107 2.91 29.61 -0.33
N SER A 108 2.30 29.43 0.85
CA SER A 108 1.65 30.48 1.63
C SER A 108 2.52 31.11 2.73
N VAL A 109 3.76 30.62 2.89
CA VAL A 109 4.79 31.12 3.81
C VAL A 109 5.89 31.79 3.01
#